data_AF-A0A8J4DLZ3-F1
#
_entry.id   AF-A0A8J4DLZ3-F1
#
_cell.length_a   1.000
_cell.length_b   1.000
_cell.length_c   1.000
_cell.angle_alpha   90.00
_cell.angle_beta   90.00
_cell.angle_gamma   90.00
#
_symmetry.space_group_name_H-M   'P 1'
#
loop_
_entity.id
_entity.type
_entity.pdbx_description
1 polymer ?
#
loop_
_entity_poly.entity_id
_entity_poly.type
_entity_poly.pdbx_seq_one_letter_code
_entity_poly.pdbx_strand_id
1 'polypeptide(L)'
;MPGMADEVRADPEAIVRLAKATLAGADAMTDGWSAAQGVVAAPGAAFGNSQAGPALAAGSDGAAAATDTTWRRLVTVYEGDVDRLYRVAFAYQQADSDAAARLPQRPGGI
;
A
#
# COMPACT_ATOMS: atom_id res chain seq x y z
N MET A 1 40.32 14.40 12.23
CA MET A 1 39.25 13.48 12.66
C MET A 1 38.12 13.59 11.66
N PRO A 2 38.04 12.73 10.63
CA PRO A 2 36.93 12.77 9.70
C PRO A 2 35.66 12.34 10.47
N GLY A 3 34.60 13.14 10.36
CA GLY A 3 33.39 12.99 11.16
C GLY A 3 32.75 11.63 10.98
N MET A 4 32.39 10.99 12.10
CA MET A 4 31.33 9.99 12.11
C MET A 4 30.08 10.69 11.58
N ALA A 5 29.73 10.43 10.33
CA ALA A 5 28.36 10.64 9.88
C ALA A 5 27.47 9.89 10.87
N ASP A 6 26.44 10.55 11.42
CA ASP A 6 25.44 9.90 12.26
C ASP A 6 25.00 8.61 11.57
N GLU A 7 25.36 7.47 12.16
CA GLU A 7 25.02 6.17 11.59
C GLU A 7 23.50 6.00 11.75
N VAL A 8 22.77 6.28 10.68
CA VAL A 8 21.33 6.05 10.64
C VAL A 8 21.09 4.54 10.57
N ARG A 9 20.96 3.92 11.74
CA ARG A 9 20.53 2.52 11.86
C ARG A 9 19.06 2.45 11.45
N ALA A 10 18.75 1.66 10.43
CA ALA A 10 17.36 1.39 10.08
C ALA A 10 16.70 0.62 11.22
N ASP A 11 15.49 1.05 11.60
CA ASP A 11 14.64 0.38 12.58
C ASP A 11 13.66 -0.57 11.84
N PRO A 12 13.88 -1.90 11.91
CA PRO A 12 13.00 -2.86 11.25
C PRO A 12 11.57 -2.81 11.79
N GLU A 13 11.38 -2.48 13.07
CA GLU A 13 10.05 -2.34 13.66
C GLU A 13 9.34 -1.10 13.12
N ALA A 14 10.05 0.02 12.93
CA ALA A 14 9.48 1.20 12.27
C ALA A 14 9.06 0.90 10.83
N ILE A 15 9.86 0.12 10.09
CA ILE A 15 9.52 -0.29 8.72
C ILE A 15 8.28 -1.19 8.71
N VAL A 16 8.16 -2.13 9.66
CA VAL A 16 6.96 -2.96 9.83
C VAL A 16 5.74 -2.12 10.21
N ARG A 17 5.89 -1.14 11.10
CA ARG A 17 4.81 -0.20 11.45
C ARG A 17 4.34 0.58 10.23
N LEU A 18 5.27 1.05 9.39
CA LEU A 18 4.95 1.71 8.13
C LEU A 18 4.22 0.76 7.17
N ALA A 19 4.70 -0.47 7.00
CA ALA A 19 4.03 -1.47 6.15
C ALA A 19 2.58 -1.72 6.59
N LYS A 20 2.33 -1.85 7.90
CA LYS A 20 0.98 -2.00 8.46
C LYS A 20 0.09 -0.77 8.20
N ALA A 21 0.63 0.43 8.38
CA ALA A 21 -0.12 1.67 8.12
C ALA A 21 -0.47 1.80 6.63
N THR A 22 0.45 1.45 5.73
CA THR A 22 0.21 1.44 4.29
C THR A 22 -0.85 0.42 3.91
N LEU A 23 -0.80 -0.79 4.46
CA LEU A 23 -1.82 -1.82 4.22
C LEU A 23 -3.20 -1.38 4.70
N ALA A 24 -3.30 -0.85 5.92
CA ALA A 24 -4.56 -0.33 6.45
C ALA A 24 -5.13 0.82 5.60
N GLY A 25 -4.26 1.66 5.03
CA GLY A 25 -4.67 2.69 4.08
C GLY A 25 -5.22 2.10 2.77
N ALA A 26 -4.58 1.06 2.23
CA ALA A 26 -5.04 0.35 1.04
C ALA A 26 -6.40 -0.35 1.24
N ASP A 27 -6.60 -0.96 2.41
CA ASP A 27 -7.87 -1.57 2.81
C ASP A 27 -8.97 -0.51 2.93
N ALA A 28 -8.71 0.59 3.66
CA ALA A 28 -9.66 1.69 3.82
C ALA A 28 -10.04 2.34 2.48
N MET A 29 -9.09 2.43 1.54
CA MET A 29 -9.36 2.83 0.17
C MET A 29 -10.32 1.84 -0.51
N THR A 30 -10.01 0.55 -0.51
CA THR A 30 -10.84 -0.48 -1.14
C THR A 30 -12.27 -0.50 -0.59
N ASP A 31 -12.41 -0.39 0.73
CA ASP A 31 -13.71 -0.30 1.40
C ASP A 31 -14.46 0.97 1.02
N GLY A 32 -13.78 2.12 1.01
CA GLY A 32 -14.35 3.40 0.63
C GLY A 32 -14.87 3.42 -0.80
N TRP A 33 -14.11 2.87 -1.75
CA TRP A 33 -14.56 2.72 -3.14
C TRP A 33 -15.76 1.78 -3.24
N SER A 34 -15.70 0.61 -2.61
CA SER A 34 -16.79 -0.37 -2.63
C SER A 34 -18.09 0.21 -2.06
N ALA A 35 -18.02 1.01 -1.00
CA ALA A 35 -19.15 1.72 -0.43
C ALA A 35 -19.67 2.85 -1.35
N ALA A 36 -18.79 3.53 -2.09
CA ALA A 36 -19.14 4.63 -2.98
C ALA A 36 -19.72 4.18 -4.33
N GLN A 37 -19.44 2.96 -4.80
CA GLN A 37 -19.87 2.48 -6.13
C GLN A 37 -21.38 2.65 -6.36
N GLY A 38 -22.21 2.34 -5.35
CA GLY A 38 -23.67 2.48 -5.44
C GLY A 38 -24.16 3.93 -5.48
N VAL A 39 -23.34 4.89 -5.01
CA VAL A 39 -23.63 6.33 -5.04
C VAL A 39 -23.19 6.95 -6.36
N VAL A 40 -22.09 6.48 -6.93
CA VAL A 40 -21.50 7.01 -8.17
C VAL A 40 -22.23 6.49 -9.41
N ALA A 41 -22.87 5.32 -9.32
CA ALA A 41 -23.71 4.80 -10.39
C ALA A 41 -25.02 5.60 -10.50
N ALA A 42 -25.15 6.40 -11.56
CA ALA A 42 -26.40 7.10 -11.84
C ALA A 42 -27.52 6.09 -12.17
N PRO A 43 -28.72 6.20 -11.58
CA PRO A 43 -29.83 5.32 -11.92
C PRO A 43 -30.21 5.52 -13.38
N GLY A 44 -30.55 4.45 -14.11
CA GLY A 44 -30.85 4.52 -15.55
C GLY A 44 -31.96 5.52 -15.91
N ALA A 45 -32.91 5.76 -15.00
CA ALA A 45 -33.95 6.78 -15.16
C ALA A 45 -33.42 8.23 -15.18
N ALA A 46 -32.21 8.49 -14.67
CA ALA A 46 -31.59 9.81 -14.63
C ALA A 46 -31.17 10.32 -16.01
N PHE A 47 -30.96 9.44 -16.99
CA PHE A 47 -30.57 9.82 -18.36
C PHE A 47 -31.76 10.27 -19.22
N GLY A 48 -32.98 10.13 -18.69
CA GLY A 48 -34.22 10.48 -19.39
C GLY A 48 -34.48 9.63 -20.63
N ASN A 49 -35.51 10.01 -21.36
CA ASN A 49 -36.04 9.35 -22.55
C ASN A 49 -35.63 10.07 -23.86
N SER A 50 -34.54 10.83 -23.82
CA SER A 50 -33.97 11.48 -25.01
C SER A 50 -33.32 10.43 -25.93
N GLN A 51 -33.17 10.75 -27.23
CA GLN A 51 -32.39 9.91 -28.16
C GLN A 51 -30.92 9.75 -27.71
N ALA A 52 -30.38 10.71 -26.95
CA ALA A 52 -29.02 10.65 -26.41
C ALA A 52 -28.91 9.84 -25.11
N GLY A 53 -30.03 9.51 -24.45
CA GLY A 53 -30.07 8.81 -23.17
C GLY A 53 -29.26 7.51 -23.13
N PRO A 54 -29.40 6.61 -24.13
CA PRO A 54 -28.60 5.38 -24.20
C PRO A 54 -27.08 5.64 -24.31
N ALA A 55 -26.67 6.64 -25.07
CA ALA A 55 -25.25 6.99 -25.22
C ALA A 55 -24.67 7.58 -23.92
N LEU A 56 -25.45 8.39 -23.19
CA LEU A 56 -25.07 8.91 -21.89
C LEU A 56 -24.97 7.82 -20.83
N ALA A 57 -25.92 6.87 -20.81
CA ALA A 57 -25.86 5.71 -19.92
C ALA A 57 -24.61 4.86 -20.18
N ALA A 58 -24.35 4.50 -21.44
CA ALA A 58 -23.15 3.75 -21.82
C ALA A 58 -21.85 4.50 -21.48
N GLY A 59 -21.81 5.83 -21.66
CA GLY A 59 -20.68 6.66 -21.26
C GLY A 59 -20.46 6.67 -19.74
N SER A 60 -21.54 6.75 -18.96
CA SER A 60 -21.50 6.68 -17.49
C SER A 60 -20.97 5.32 -17.02
N ASP A 61 -21.46 4.22 -17.58
CA ASP A 61 -20.99 2.87 -17.26
C ASP A 61 -19.52 2.69 -17.62
N GLY A 62 -19.10 3.21 -18.79
CA GLY A 62 -17.70 3.21 -19.21
C GLY A 62 -16.79 4.00 -18.27
N ALA A 63 -17.24 5.15 -17.78
CA ALA A 63 -16.50 5.95 -16.81
C ALA A 63 -16.38 5.24 -15.45
N ALA A 64 -17.46 4.60 -14.97
CA ALA A 64 -17.45 3.81 -13.75
C ALA A 64 -16.47 2.63 -13.86
N ALA A 65 -16.49 1.88 -14.96
CA ALA A 65 -15.58 0.77 -15.21
C ALA A 65 -14.11 1.20 -15.32
N ALA A 66 -13.84 2.33 -15.97
CA ALA A 66 -12.49 2.90 -16.07
C ALA A 66 -11.97 3.36 -14.69
N THR A 67 -12.85 3.89 -13.86
CA THR A 67 -12.53 4.28 -12.48
C THR A 67 -12.21 3.05 -11.64
N ASP A 68 -13.04 2.00 -11.70
CA ASP A 68 -12.79 0.74 -10.98
C ASP A 68 -11.43 0.12 -11.37
N THR A 69 -11.12 0.11 -12.67
CA THR A 69 -9.83 -0.38 -13.18
C THR A 69 -8.66 0.43 -12.63
N THR A 70 -8.76 1.76 -12.66
CA THR A 70 -7.72 2.65 -12.14
C THR A 70 -7.53 2.46 -10.64
N TRP A 71 -8.64 2.32 -9.90
CA TRP A 71 -8.64 2.09 -8.47
C TRP A 71 -7.91 0.80 -8.10
N ARG A 72 -8.26 -0.31 -8.74
CA ARG A 72 -7.60 -1.61 -8.51
C ARG A 72 -6.10 -1.54 -8.76
N ARG A 73 -5.66 -0.83 -9.81
CA ARG A 73 -4.24 -0.65 -10.11
C ARG A 73 -3.51 0.10 -9.00
N LEU A 74 -4.13 1.13 -8.42
CA LEU A 74 -3.55 1.86 -7.28
C LEU A 74 -3.41 0.95 -6.06
N VAL A 75 -4.46 0.21 -5.70
CA VAL A 75 -4.43 -0.74 -4.57
C VAL A 75 -3.32 -1.78 -4.75
N THR A 76 -3.17 -2.36 -5.94
CA THR A 76 -2.09 -3.31 -6.23
C THR A 76 -0.69 -2.70 -6.07
N VAL A 77 -0.49 -1.42 -6.39
CA VAL A 77 0.78 -0.74 -6.14
C VAL A 77 1.07 -0.67 -4.63
N TYR A 78 0.07 -0.28 -3.83
CA TYR A 78 0.21 -0.23 -2.38
C TYR A 78 0.50 -1.60 -1.77
N GLU A 79 -0.19 -2.65 -2.20
CA GLU A 79 0.09 -4.04 -1.77
C GLU A 79 1.53 -4.44 -2.12
N GLY A 80 2.00 -4.08 -3.31
CA GLY A 80 3.39 -4.31 -3.73
C GLY A 80 4.40 -3.54 -2.88
N ASP A 81 4.08 -2.32 -2.46
CA ASP A 81 4.93 -1.53 -1.55
C ASP A 81 4.97 -2.12 -0.14
N VAL A 82 3.84 -2.63 0.36
CA VAL A 82 3.77 -3.36 1.64
C VAL A 82 4.69 -4.59 1.62
N ASP A 83 4.64 -5.40 0.57
CA ASP A 83 5.52 -6.55 0.40
C ASP A 83 7.00 -6.15 0.36
N ARG A 84 7.35 -5.07 -0.35
CA ARG A 84 8.73 -4.53 -0.37
C ARG A 84 9.18 -4.08 1.01
N LEU A 85 8.33 -3.37 1.76
CA LEU A 85 8.65 -2.92 3.12
C LEU A 85 8.91 -4.10 4.05
N TYR A 86 8.09 -5.15 3.99
CA TYR A 86 8.32 -6.36 4.78
C TYR A 86 9.64 -7.05 4.42
N ARG A 87 9.96 -7.18 3.12
CA ARG A 87 11.25 -7.75 2.69
C ARG A 87 12.44 -6.96 3.21
N VAL A 88 12.36 -5.62 3.20
CA VAL A 88 13.42 -4.77 3.75
C VAL A 88 13.54 -4.96 5.27
N ALA A 89 12.44 -4.99 6.01
CA ALA A 89 12.48 -5.24 7.45
C ALA A 89 13.13 -6.60 7.79
N PHE A 90 12.76 -7.66 7.06
CA PHE A 90 13.38 -8.98 7.24
C PHE A 90 14.87 -8.98 6.90
N ALA A 91 15.28 -8.28 5.84
CA ALA A 91 16.69 -8.19 5.48
C ALA A 91 17.52 -7.52 6.59
N TYR A 92 17.00 -6.45 7.21
CA TYR A 92 17.67 -5.82 8.35
C TYR A 92 17.72 -6.73 9.58
N GLN A 93 16.63 -7.43 9.91
CA GLN A 93 16.61 -8.36 11.02
C GLN A 93 17.62 -9.50 10.83
N GLN A 94 17.74 -10.04 9.61
CA GLN A 94 18.73 -11.06 9.29
C GLN A 94 20.15 -10.51 9.41
N ALA A 95 20.42 -9.31 8.88
CA ALA A 95 21.74 -8.69 8.97
C ALA A 95 22.18 -8.45 10.43
N ASP A 96 21.25 -8.02 11.30
CA ASP A 96 21.54 -7.83 12.73
C ASP A 96 21.78 -9.18 13.44
N SER A 97 21.01 -10.22 13.09
CA SER A 97 21.20 -11.58 13.61
C SER A 97 22.56 -12.17 13.19
N ASP A 98 22.95 -12.00 11.93
CA ASP A 98 24.24 -12.45 11.41
C ASP A 98 25.41 -11.70 12.06
N ALA A 99 25.25 -10.39 12.30
CA ALA A 99 26.24 -9.59 13.02
C ALA A 99 26.37 -10.03 14.48
N ALA A 100 25.25 -10.30 15.16
CA ALA A 100 25.24 -10.83 16.52
C ALA A 100 25.92 -12.20 16.62
N ALA A 101 25.70 -13.10 15.64
CA ALA A 101 26.32 -14.41 15.59
C ALA A 101 27.85 -14.36 15.38
N ARG A 102 28.36 -13.29 14.75
CA ARG A 102 29.79 -13.07 14.50
C ARG A 102 30.53 -12.41 15.67
N LEU A 103 29.80 -11.86 16.65
CA LEU A 103 30.43 -11.32 17.85
C LEU A 103 30.98 -12.49 18.67
N PRO A 104 32.31 -12.55 18.93
CA PRO A 104 32.87 -13.59 19.78
C PRO A 104 32.20 -13.49 21.15
N GLN A 105 31.71 -14.63 21.68
CA GLN A 105 31.28 -14.69 23.07
C GLN A 105 32.45 -14.23 23.91
N ARG A 106 32.34 -13.04 24.51
CA ARG A 106 33.34 -12.54 25.43
C ARG A 106 33.47 -13.60 26.53
N PRO A 107 34.61 -14.29 26.68
CA PRO A 107 34.76 -15.21 27.78
C PRO A 107 34.54 -14.39 29.05
N GLY A 108 33.57 -14.81 29.86
CA GLY A 108 33.30 -14.22 31.17
C GLY A 108 34.61 -14.13 31.93
N GLY A 109 35.10 -12.91 32.10
CA GLY A 109 36.26 -12.62 32.91
C GLY A 109 35.82 -12.51 34.36
N ILE A 110 36.25 -13.51 35.13
CA ILE A 110 36.43 -13.60 36.59
C ILE A 110 35.16 -13.45 37.45
#